data_AF-A0A287PAD6-F1
#
_entry.id   AF-A0A287PAD6-F1
#
_cell.length_a   1.000
_cell.length_b   1.000
_cell.length_c   1.000
_cell.angle_alpha   90.00
_cell.angle_beta   90.00
_cell.angle_gamma   90.00
#
_symmetry.space_group_name_H-M   'P 1'
#
loop_
_entity.id
_entity.type
_entity.pdbx_description
1 polymer ?
#
loop_
_entity_poly.entity_id
_entity_poly.type
_entity_poly.pdbx_seq_one_letter_code
_entity_poly.pdbx_strand_id
1 'polypeptide(L)'
;MCNGLTDVDVVFYLTRKSLEMESFNVHFDADAPKVALPQGVMAPVNSLNTMFHAPAFWGLALPVSVSPMASDVIRGYWAQRILWEIGGQLVVYPPTVHRTDNVHAHPFDDEKDIHVNVGRLINFLMGWRSTKPTLFERILDLSYAMAEEGFRWEKDLHFMVAWLQDLVVVGYRQPRLMSLEIDLPRAAIGHGDKHEFVPKKLPSVHLGVEEIGEVSTEIGNLIKWRKHFGDVELILHCTGPMDRTPLEWRLLYGRIFRAVVILS
;
A
#
# COMPACT_ATOMS: atom_id res chain seq x y z
N MET A 1 -7.99 -3.65 -5.18
CA MET A 1 -7.49 -2.27 -4.99
C MET A 1 -8.64 -1.28 -4.91
N CYS A 2 -8.43 -0.05 -4.44
CA CYS A 2 -9.48 0.98 -4.31
C CYS A 2 -9.02 2.28 -4.98
N ASN A 3 -9.83 2.86 -5.87
CA ASN A 3 -9.58 4.21 -6.40
C ASN A 3 -9.96 5.28 -5.36
N GLY A 4 -9.52 6.53 -5.58
CA GLY A 4 -9.82 7.65 -4.70
C GLY A 4 -8.79 7.76 -3.56
N LEU A 5 -9.27 7.74 -2.32
CA LEU A 5 -8.46 7.55 -1.11
C LEU A 5 -8.13 6.07 -0.93
N THR A 6 -7.01 5.67 -1.50
CA THR A 6 -6.39 4.38 -1.18
C THR A 6 -6.10 4.27 0.31
N ASP A 7 -6.08 3.05 0.82
CA ASP A 7 -5.57 2.81 2.16
C ASP A 7 -4.05 2.91 2.14
N VAL A 8 -3.58 4.10 2.47
CA VAL A 8 -2.17 4.48 2.51
C VAL A 8 -1.81 4.80 3.94
N ASP A 9 -0.57 4.51 4.31
CA ASP A 9 -0.07 4.89 5.62
C ASP A 9 -0.11 6.41 5.81
N VAL A 10 -0.15 6.81 7.07
CA VAL A 10 -0.24 8.21 7.47
C VAL A 10 0.96 9.04 6.97
N VAL A 11 2.14 8.43 6.80
CA VAL A 11 3.33 9.13 6.29
C VAL A 11 3.10 9.50 4.84
N PHE A 12 2.61 8.57 4.01
CA PHE A 12 2.22 8.83 2.64
C PHE A 12 1.10 9.88 2.59
N TYR A 13 0.06 9.73 3.40
CA TYR A 13 -1.07 10.67 3.42
C TYR A 13 -0.61 12.10 3.75
N LEU A 14 0.15 12.27 4.84
CA LEU A 14 0.60 13.59 5.31
C LEU A 14 1.69 14.22 4.43
N THR A 15 2.56 13.42 3.81
CA THR A 15 3.63 13.96 2.94
C THR A 15 3.15 14.30 1.54
N ARG A 16 2.02 13.75 1.09
CA ARG A 16 1.48 13.96 -0.26
C ARG A 16 0.27 14.89 -0.30
N LYS A 17 -0.34 15.21 0.85
CA LYS A 17 -1.40 16.22 0.95
C LYS A 17 -0.77 17.61 1.05
N SER A 18 -0.65 18.28 -0.10
CA SER A 18 -0.02 19.61 -0.25
C SER A 18 -0.83 20.74 0.41
N LEU A 19 -2.16 20.60 0.46
CA LEU A 19 -3.12 21.56 1.01
C LEU A 19 -4.26 20.79 1.71
N GLU A 20 -4.71 21.24 2.88
CA GLU A 20 -5.81 20.61 3.63
C GLU A 20 -7.10 20.44 2.81
N MET A 21 -7.27 21.23 1.74
CA MET A 21 -8.47 21.26 0.90
C MET A 21 -8.45 20.36 -0.34
N GLU A 22 -7.32 19.76 -0.71
CA GLU A 22 -7.27 18.84 -1.87
C GLU A 22 -7.54 17.40 -1.44
N SER A 23 -8.58 16.80 -2.01
CA SER A 23 -8.96 15.40 -1.80
C SER A 23 -8.04 14.46 -2.57
N PHE A 24 -7.52 13.40 -1.94
CA PHE A 24 -6.83 12.34 -2.68
C PHE A 24 -7.75 11.65 -3.68
N ASN A 25 -7.29 11.57 -4.93
CA ASN A 25 -8.01 10.88 -5.99
C ASN A 25 -7.08 10.05 -6.88
N VAL A 26 -6.60 8.93 -6.35
CA VAL A 26 -5.71 7.99 -7.06
C VAL A 26 -6.54 7.08 -7.97
N HIS A 27 -6.08 6.92 -9.22
CA HIS A 27 -6.69 5.98 -10.18
C HIS A 27 -5.69 4.90 -10.56
N PHE A 28 -6.11 3.65 -10.44
CA PHE A 28 -5.39 2.50 -10.97
C PHE A 28 -5.95 2.11 -12.34
N ASP A 29 -5.12 1.44 -13.14
CA ASP A 29 -5.53 0.85 -14.40
C ASP A 29 -6.60 -0.23 -14.15
N ALA A 30 -7.79 -0.01 -14.71
CA ALA A 30 -8.93 -0.91 -14.59
C ALA A 30 -8.73 -2.21 -15.39
N ASP A 31 -7.89 -2.17 -16.42
CA ASP A 31 -7.60 -3.29 -17.31
C ASP A 31 -6.33 -4.06 -16.91
N ALA A 32 -5.72 -3.68 -15.78
CA ALA A 32 -4.53 -4.36 -15.27
C ALA A 32 -4.80 -5.87 -15.07
N PRO A 33 -3.82 -6.74 -15.36
CA PRO A 33 -3.96 -8.16 -15.08
C PRO A 33 -4.06 -8.40 -13.56
N LYS A 34 -4.83 -9.43 -13.19
CA LYS A 34 -4.86 -9.91 -11.80
C LYS A 34 -3.52 -10.57 -11.47
N VAL A 35 -2.96 -10.26 -10.32
CA VAL A 35 -1.65 -10.76 -9.91
C VAL A 35 -1.80 -11.66 -8.70
N ALA A 36 -1.49 -12.95 -8.86
CA ALA A 36 -1.41 -13.89 -7.74
C ALA A 36 0.00 -13.90 -7.16
N LEU A 37 0.12 -13.77 -5.84
CA LEU A 37 1.42 -13.82 -5.17
C LEU A 37 1.82 -15.29 -4.90
N PRO A 38 3.04 -15.70 -5.26
CA PRO A 38 3.52 -17.05 -4.98
C PRO A 38 3.82 -17.22 -3.49
N GLN A 39 3.91 -18.48 -3.03
CA GLN A 39 4.36 -18.77 -1.67
C GLN A 39 5.75 -18.17 -1.41
N GLY A 40 5.94 -17.64 -0.21
CA GLY A 40 7.16 -16.93 0.17
C GLY A 40 7.24 -15.48 -0.33
N VAL A 41 6.14 -14.91 -0.81
CA VAL A 41 5.97 -13.45 -0.97
C VAL A 41 4.76 -13.04 -0.17
N MET A 42 4.92 -12.04 0.70
CA MET A 42 3.82 -11.47 1.47
C MET A 42 3.64 -10.00 1.12
N ALA A 43 2.39 -9.53 1.15
CA ALA A 43 2.05 -8.12 0.97
C ALA A 43 1.11 -7.66 2.10
N PRO A 44 1.13 -6.38 2.49
CA PRO A 44 0.15 -5.87 3.44
C PRO A 44 -1.26 -5.92 2.83
N VAL A 45 -2.26 -6.32 3.63
CA VAL A 45 -3.66 -6.41 3.22
C VAL A 45 -4.54 -5.87 4.34
N ASN A 46 -5.31 -4.83 4.04
CA ASN A 46 -6.34 -4.28 4.93
C ASN A 46 -7.69 -4.99 4.75
N SER A 47 -8.75 -4.47 5.36
CA SER A 47 -10.12 -5.00 5.19
C SER A 47 -11.04 -4.13 4.32
N LEU A 48 -10.56 -3.02 3.75
CA LEU A 48 -11.41 -2.06 3.04
C LEU A 48 -11.97 -2.59 1.72
N ASN A 49 -11.17 -3.32 0.94
CA ASN A 49 -11.62 -3.92 -0.32
C ASN A 49 -10.98 -5.30 -0.52
N THR A 50 -11.28 -6.20 0.41
CA THR A 50 -10.72 -7.55 0.43
C THR A 50 -11.85 -8.56 0.48
N MET A 51 -11.82 -9.51 -0.45
CA MET A 51 -12.76 -10.64 -0.49
C MET A 51 -12.07 -11.91 -0.01
N PHE A 52 -12.75 -12.67 0.83
CA PHE A 52 -12.32 -14.00 1.28
C PHE A 52 -13.17 -15.05 0.59
N HIS A 53 -12.52 -16.06 -0.01
CA HIS A 53 -13.22 -17.26 -0.45
C HIS A 53 -13.63 -18.08 0.77
N ALA A 54 -14.73 -18.83 0.66
CA ALA A 54 -15.26 -19.63 1.76
C ALA A 54 -14.18 -20.52 2.46
N PRO A 55 -13.28 -21.23 1.75
CA PRO A 55 -12.17 -21.99 2.35
C PRO A 55 -11.20 -21.19 3.24
N ALA A 56 -11.27 -19.86 3.23
CA ALA A 56 -10.43 -18.95 3.97
C ALA A 56 -11.21 -18.14 5.03
N PHE A 57 -12.46 -18.50 5.36
CA PHE A 57 -13.26 -17.75 6.34
C PHE A 57 -12.67 -17.73 7.75
N TRP A 58 -11.83 -18.70 8.11
CA TRP A 58 -11.02 -18.62 9.34
C TRP A 58 -10.12 -17.36 9.37
N GLY A 59 -9.73 -16.85 8.20
CA GLY A 59 -8.93 -15.63 8.02
C GLY A 59 -9.69 -14.31 8.25
N LEU A 60 -11.01 -14.37 8.50
CA LEU A 60 -11.83 -13.19 8.79
C LEU A 60 -11.66 -12.66 10.22
N ALA A 61 -11.07 -13.45 11.10
CA ALA A 61 -10.90 -13.05 12.48
C ALA A 61 -9.78 -12.02 12.65
N LEU A 62 -10.13 -10.94 13.34
CA LEU A 62 -9.27 -9.80 13.59
C LEU A 62 -8.66 -9.90 14.99
N PRO A 63 -7.35 -9.69 15.15
CA PRO A 63 -6.73 -9.57 16.46
C PRO A 63 -7.22 -8.30 17.16
N VAL A 64 -7.51 -8.41 18.44
CA VAL A 64 -8.04 -7.36 19.32
C VAL A 64 -6.99 -6.81 20.28
N SER A 65 -5.81 -7.44 20.38
CA SER A 65 -4.74 -7.00 21.28
C SER A 65 -3.80 -5.93 20.68
N VAL A 66 -4.02 -5.57 19.42
CA VAL A 66 -3.25 -4.56 18.67
C VAL A 66 -4.15 -3.37 18.34
N SER A 67 -3.58 -2.24 17.89
CA SER A 67 -4.41 -1.09 17.47
C SER A 67 -5.36 -1.50 16.34
N PRO A 68 -6.57 -0.90 16.27
CA PRO A 68 -7.52 -1.20 15.18
C PRO A 68 -6.91 -1.02 13.79
N MET A 69 -5.99 -0.07 13.64
CA MET A 69 -5.28 0.22 12.39
C MET A 69 -4.24 -0.85 12.03
N ALA A 70 -3.59 -1.45 13.03
CA ALA A 70 -2.65 -2.54 12.81
C ALA A 70 -3.34 -3.90 12.67
N SER A 71 -4.55 -4.04 13.22
CA SER A 71 -5.27 -5.31 13.34
C SER A 71 -5.47 -6.00 12.00
N ASP A 72 -5.99 -5.27 11.00
CA ASP A 72 -6.31 -5.85 9.71
C ASP A 72 -5.05 -6.16 8.89
N VAL A 73 -4.01 -5.32 8.93
CA VAL A 73 -2.72 -5.57 8.29
C VAL A 73 -2.02 -6.80 8.89
N ILE A 74 -1.95 -6.89 10.23
CA ILE A 74 -1.34 -8.04 10.91
C ILE A 74 -2.13 -9.32 10.61
N ARG A 75 -3.46 -9.26 10.67
CA ARG A 75 -4.35 -10.37 10.24
C ARG A 75 -4.10 -10.74 8.78
N GLY A 76 -3.83 -9.78 7.92
CA GLY A 76 -3.49 -10.01 6.51
C GLY A 76 -2.24 -10.88 6.36
N TYR A 77 -1.17 -10.58 7.10
CA TYR A 77 0.06 -11.37 7.09
C TYR A 77 -0.13 -12.78 7.69
N TRP A 78 -0.79 -12.86 8.84
CA TRP A 78 -1.10 -14.12 9.51
C TRP A 78 -1.95 -15.03 8.61
N ALA A 79 -3.01 -14.47 8.00
CA ALA A 79 -3.89 -15.22 7.11
C ALA A 79 -3.17 -15.65 5.84
N GLN A 80 -2.32 -14.81 5.25
CA GLN A 80 -1.48 -15.22 4.11
C GLN A 80 -0.60 -16.42 4.45
N ARG A 81 -0.02 -16.45 5.64
CA ARG A 81 0.82 -17.58 6.04
C ARG A 81 0.00 -18.88 6.11
N ILE A 82 -1.17 -18.87 6.74
CA ILE A 82 -2.02 -20.06 6.83
C ILE A 82 -2.64 -20.42 5.47
N LEU A 83 -2.91 -19.45 4.58
CA LEU A 83 -3.44 -19.72 3.24
C LEU A 83 -2.54 -20.70 2.46
N TRP A 84 -1.22 -20.60 2.62
CA TRP A 84 -0.28 -21.51 1.97
C TRP A 84 -0.44 -22.98 2.42
N GLU A 85 -0.91 -23.22 3.64
CA GLU A 85 -1.16 -24.57 4.18
C GLU A 85 -2.29 -25.30 3.43
N ILE A 86 -3.14 -24.56 2.70
CA ILE A 86 -4.25 -25.09 1.92
C ILE A 86 -4.09 -24.83 0.41
N GLY A 87 -2.88 -24.46 -0.03
CA GLY A 87 -2.60 -24.10 -1.43
C GLY A 87 -3.26 -22.79 -1.89
N GLY A 88 -3.75 -21.98 -0.95
CA GLY A 88 -4.34 -20.67 -1.22
C GLY A 88 -3.28 -19.60 -1.50
N GLN A 89 -3.69 -18.54 -2.18
CA GLN A 89 -2.83 -17.43 -2.56
C GLN A 89 -3.56 -16.09 -2.36
N LEU A 90 -2.78 -15.05 -2.05
CA LEU A 90 -3.26 -13.68 -2.14
C LEU A 90 -3.26 -13.26 -3.62
N VAL A 91 -4.38 -12.71 -4.09
CA VAL A 91 -4.51 -12.21 -5.45
C VAL A 91 -4.92 -10.74 -5.42
N VAL A 92 -4.14 -9.90 -6.09
CA VAL A 92 -4.42 -8.47 -6.27
C VAL A 92 -5.21 -8.28 -7.55
N TYR A 93 -6.39 -7.68 -7.41
CA TYR A 93 -7.28 -7.34 -8.52
C TYR A 93 -7.20 -5.83 -8.85
N PRO A 94 -7.52 -5.44 -10.10
CA PRO A 94 -7.82 -4.06 -10.48
C PRO A 94 -8.81 -3.38 -9.51
N PRO A 95 -8.89 -2.04 -9.51
CA PRO A 95 -9.79 -1.34 -8.59
C PRO A 95 -11.25 -1.73 -8.85
N THR A 96 -11.93 -2.21 -7.81
CA THR A 96 -13.36 -2.57 -7.88
C THR A 96 -14.26 -1.60 -7.12
N VAL A 97 -13.66 -0.69 -6.35
CA VAL A 97 -14.37 0.30 -5.53
C VAL A 97 -13.66 1.65 -5.63
N HIS A 98 -14.40 2.72 -5.34
CA HIS A 98 -13.89 4.09 -5.26
C HIS A 98 -14.26 4.68 -3.91
N ARG A 99 -13.26 5.18 -3.16
CA ARG A 99 -13.45 5.80 -1.84
C ARG A 99 -13.15 7.28 -1.95
N THR A 100 -14.10 8.14 -1.62
CA THR A 100 -13.86 9.59 -1.58
C THR A 100 -13.02 9.95 -0.35
N ASP A 101 -12.04 10.85 -0.51
CA ASP A 101 -11.27 11.40 0.61
C ASP A 101 -12.10 12.44 1.39
N ASN A 102 -12.90 11.92 2.33
CA ASN A 102 -13.65 12.72 3.30
C ASN A 102 -13.04 12.60 4.71
N VAL A 103 -11.81 12.07 4.81
CA VAL A 103 -11.24 11.56 6.05
C VAL A 103 -10.21 12.56 6.57
N HIS A 104 -10.22 12.81 7.88
CA HIS A 104 -9.14 13.52 8.54
C HIS A 104 -8.05 12.50 8.88
N ALA A 105 -6.78 12.85 8.62
CA ALA A 105 -5.65 11.99 8.94
C ALA A 105 -5.73 11.54 10.41
N HIS A 106 -5.62 10.24 10.64
CA HIS A 106 -5.43 9.71 11.99
C HIS A 106 -3.99 9.97 12.46
N PRO A 107 -3.73 10.03 13.77
CA PRO A 107 -2.38 10.24 14.30
C PRO A 107 -1.40 9.12 13.90
N PHE A 108 -0.13 9.49 13.69
CA PHE A 108 0.94 8.52 13.41
C PHE A 108 1.13 7.48 14.53
N ASP A 109 0.85 7.86 15.77
CA ASP A 109 0.95 6.97 16.93
C ASP A 109 0.05 5.73 16.82
N ASP A 110 -1.06 5.83 16.09
CA ASP A 110 -2.00 4.71 15.90
C ASP A 110 -1.45 3.62 14.95
N GLU A 111 -0.46 3.96 14.11
CA GLU A 111 0.22 3.05 13.18
C GLU A 111 1.58 2.53 13.67
N LYS A 112 2.05 3.01 14.83
CA LYS A 112 3.41 2.72 15.32
C LYS A 112 3.73 1.22 15.38
N ASP A 113 2.74 0.42 15.73
CA ASP A 113 2.86 -1.04 15.82
C ASP A 113 3.15 -1.69 14.47
N ILE A 114 2.64 -1.12 13.37
CA ILE A 114 2.85 -1.57 11.99
C ILE A 114 4.30 -1.26 11.59
N HIS A 115 4.72 0.00 11.73
CA HIS A 115 6.01 0.45 11.23
C HIS A 115 7.22 -0.17 11.96
N VAL A 116 7.07 -0.51 13.24
CA VAL A 116 8.19 -1.04 14.05
C VAL A 116 8.34 -2.57 13.94
N ASN A 117 7.23 -3.32 13.85
CA ASN A 117 7.27 -4.78 14.06
C ASN A 117 6.98 -5.62 12.81
N VAL A 118 6.50 -5.05 11.70
CA VAL A 118 6.13 -5.84 10.51
C VAL A 118 7.32 -6.61 9.93
N GLY A 119 8.53 -6.05 9.91
CA GLY A 119 9.72 -6.78 9.45
C GLY A 119 10.00 -8.03 10.30
N ARG A 120 9.90 -7.91 11.64
CA ARG A 120 10.07 -9.03 12.57
C ARG A 120 8.98 -10.09 12.36
N LEU A 121 7.74 -9.65 12.17
CA LEU A 121 6.58 -10.51 11.91
C LEU A 121 6.76 -11.32 10.62
N ILE A 122 7.10 -10.66 9.50
CA ILE A 122 7.29 -11.34 8.22
C ILE A 122 8.39 -12.39 8.33
N ASN A 123 9.54 -12.05 8.93
CA ASN A 123 10.64 -13.00 9.11
C ASN A 123 10.21 -14.21 9.95
N PHE A 124 9.48 -13.99 11.04
CA PHE A 124 8.93 -15.05 11.86
C PHE A 124 7.96 -15.96 11.08
N LEU A 125 6.98 -15.37 10.38
CA LEU A 125 5.98 -16.13 9.62
C LEU A 125 6.62 -16.95 8.49
N MET A 126 7.63 -16.40 7.82
CA MET A 126 8.40 -17.07 6.78
C MET A 126 9.18 -18.29 7.32
N GLY A 127 9.70 -18.19 8.55
CA GLY A 127 10.40 -19.28 9.23
C GLY A 127 9.48 -20.31 9.90
N TRP A 128 8.23 -19.95 10.22
CA TRP A 128 7.33 -20.82 10.97
C TRP A 128 6.90 -22.07 10.18
N ARG A 129 6.93 -23.23 10.84
CA ARG A 129 6.50 -24.54 10.32
C ARG A 129 5.69 -25.26 11.39
N SER A 130 4.76 -26.12 10.96
CA SER A 130 3.93 -26.91 11.86
C SER A 130 3.81 -28.36 11.38
N THR A 131 3.82 -29.28 12.34
CA THR A 131 3.59 -30.71 12.13
C THR A 131 2.16 -31.13 12.49
N LYS A 132 1.30 -30.19 12.89
CA LYS A 132 -0.08 -30.48 13.28
C LYS A 132 -0.89 -31.07 12.11
N PRO A 133 -1.77 -32.06 12.35
CA PRO A 133 -2.42 -32.81 11.28
C PRO A 133 -3.65 -32.12 10.67
N THR A 134 -4.30 -31.19 11.37
CA THR A 134 -5.45 -30.44 10.84
C THR A 134 -5.16 -28.96 10.65
N LEU A 135 -5.95 -28.29 9.79
CA LEU A 135 -5.82 -26.86 9.56
C LEU A 135 -6.07 -26.07 10.85
N PHE A 136 -7.10 -26.40 11.61
CA PHE A 136 -7.43 -25.66 12.84
C PHE A 136 -6.35 -25.81 13.90
N GLU A 137 -5.73 -26.98 14.02
CA GLU A 137 -4.58 -27.13 14.90
C GLU A 137 -3.38 -26.30 14.42
N ARG A 138 -3.12 -26.20 13.10
CA ARG A 138 -2.06 -25.32 12.56
C ARG A 138 -2.35 -23.84 12.82
N ILE A 139 -3.62 -23.43 12.72
CA ILE A 139 -4.06 -22.06 13.03
C ILE A 139 -3.78 -21.73 14.50
N LEU A 140 -4.15 -22.63 15.43
CA LEU A 140 -3.90 -22.44 16.85
C LEU A 140 -2.40 -22.50 17.18
N ASP A 141 -1.65 -23.39 16.54
CA ASP A 141 -0.20 -23.54 16.69
C ASP A 141 0.55 -22.27 16.27
N LEU A 142 0.18 -21.68 15.12
CA LEU A 142 0.74 -20.40 14.69
C LEU A 142 0.37 -19.27 15.67
N SER A 143 -0.90 -19.20 16.07
CA SER A 143 -1.40 -18.14 16.96
C SER A 143 -0.73 -18.21 18.34
N TYR A 144 -0.52 -19.42 18.87
CA TYR A 144 0.24 -19.66 20.09
C TYR A 144 1.71 -19.25 19.92
N ALA A 145 2.36 -19.68 18.84
CA ALA A 145 3.75 -19.32 18.57
C ALA A 145 3.94 -17.79 18.43
N MET A 146 2.97 -17.09 17.87
CA MET A 146 2.98 -15.62 17.82
C MET A 146 2.84 -14.97 19.20
N ALA A 147 2.05 -15.56 20.10
CA ALA A 147 1.94 -15.07 21.48
C ALA A 147 3.27 -15.24 22.22
N GLU A 148 3.91 -16.40 22.11
CA GLU A 148 5.20 -16.71 22.74
C GLU A 148 6.34 -15.81 22.22
N GLU A 149 6.35 -15.51 20.92
CA GLU A 149 7.33 -14.60 20.28
C GLU A 149 7.07 -13.11 20.60
N GLY A 150 6.11 -12.82 21.49
CA GLY A 150 5.86 -11.48 22.01
C GLY A 150 5.22 -10.54 20.99
N PHE A 151 4.40 -11.03 20.07
CA PHE A 151 3.59 -10.17 19.18
C PHE A 151 2.32 -9.61 19.85
N ARG A 152 2.18 -9.79 21.18
CA ARG A 152 1.02 -9.39 22.02
C ARG A 152 -0.28 -10.12 21.67
N TRP A 153 -0.21 -11.41 21.31
CA TRP A 153 -1.35 -12.23 20.88
C TRP A 153 -2.03 -13.06 21.98
N GLU A 154 -1.77 -12.78 23.25
CA GLU A 154 -2.24 -13.60 24.38
C GLU A 154 -3.78 -13.67 24.47
N LYS A 155 -4.46 -12.52 24.32
CA LYS A 155 -5.93 -12.47 24.28
C LYS A 155 -6.46 -13.02 22.97
N ASP A 156 -5.74 -12.78 21.88
CA ASP A 156 -6.13 -13.20 20.53
C ASP A 156 -6.21 -14.71 20.39
N LEU A 157 -5.37 -15.45 21.10
CA LEU A 157 -5.44 -16.92 21.13
C LEU A 157 -6.80 -17.42 21.65
N HIS A 158 -7.35 -16.78 22.69
CA HIS A 158 -8.66 -17.15 23.23
C HIS A 158 -9.78 -16.84 22.24
N PHE A 159 -9.73 -15.68 21.59
CA PHE A 159 -10.67 -15.32 20.51
C PHE A 159 -10.55 -16.24 19.29
N MET A 160 -9.34 -16.70 18.97
CA MET A 160 -9.12 -17.69 17.93
C MET A 160 -9.79 -19.01 18.20
N VAL A 161 -9.64 -19.54 19.41
CA VAL A 161 -10.32 -20.78 19.80
C VAL A 161 -11.84 -20.62 19.65
N ALA A 162 -12.41 -19.52 20.13
CA ALA A 162 -13.84 -19.25 20.00
C ALA A 162 -14.29 -19.14 18.54
N TRP A 163 -13.57 -18.38 17.71
CA TRP A 163 -13.90 -18.22 16.29
C TRP A 163 -13.88 -19.54 15.52
N LEU A 164 -12.87 -20.39 15.77
CA LEU A 164 -12.79 -21.70 15.14
C LEU A 164 -13.93 -22.61 15.60
N GLN A 165 -14.34 -22.54 16.87
CA GLN A 165 -15.51 -23.26 17.37
C GLN A 165 -16.79 -22.81 16.68
N ASP A 166 -16.99 -21.49 16.51
CA ASP A 166 -18.16 -20.95 15.80
C ASP A 166 -18.22 -21.46 14.36
N LEU A 167 -17.07 -21.52 13.67
CA LEU A 167 -16.99 -22.11 12.33
C LEU A 167 -17.44 -23.58 12.32
N VAL A 168 -17.01 -24.39 13.29
CA VAL A 168 -17.48 -25.78 13.41
C VAL A 168 -19.00 -25.83 13.59
N VAL A 169 -19.54 -24.99 14.47
CA VAL A 169 -20.99 -24.96 14.79
C VAL A 169 -21.83 -24.60 13.56
N VAL A 170 -21.38 -23.66 12.74
CA VAL A 170 -22.10 -23.30 11.49
C VAL A 170 -21.87 -24.28 10.33
N GLY A 171 -21.19 -25.41 10.59
CA GLY A 171 -20.97 -26.46 9.60
C GLY A 171 -19.87 -26.16 8.60
N TYR A 172 -18.94 -25.26 8.94
CA TYR A 172 -17.76 -24.98 8.12
C TYR A 172 -16.92 -26.24 7.92
N ARG A 173 -16.58 -26.54 6.66
CA ARG A 173 -15.73 -27.68 6.31
C ARG A 173 -14.29 -27.22 6.14
N GLN A 174 -13.41 -27.74 7.00
CA GLN A 174 -11.98 -27.47 6.88
C GLN A 174 -11.45 -27.93 5.52
N PRO A 175 -10.74 -27.07 4.78
CA PRO A 175 -10.02 -27.48 3.58
C PRO A 175 -8.95 -28.52 3.89
N ARG A 176 -8.59 -29.31 2.88
CA ARG A 176 -7.48 -30.25 3.00
C ARG A 176 -6.17 -29.49 3.02
N LEU A 177 -5.25 -29.94 3.87
CA LEU A 177 -3.89 -29.44 3.86
C LEU A 177 -3.19 -29.86 2.56
N MET A 178 -2.35 -28.97 2.04
CA MET A 178 -1.53 -29.19 0.85
C MET A 178 -0.05 -29.17 1.21
N SER A 179 0.81 -29.65 0.31
CA SER A 179 2.26 -29.54 0.48
C SER A 179 2.69 -28.08 0.47
N LEU A 180 3.49 -27.69 1.47
CA LEU A 180 4.07 -26.35 1.53
C LEU A 180 5.25 -26.28 0.54
N GLU A 181 5.21 -25.31 -0.37
CA GLU A 181 6.20 -25.16 -1.45
C GLU A 181 7.22 -24.05 -1.17
N ILE A 182 7.10 -23.36 -0.04
CA ILE A 182 7.95 -22.21 0.32
C ILE A 182 9.45 -22.54 0.38
N ASP A 183 9.79 -23.79 0.72
CA ASP A 183 11.17 -24.28 0.87
C ASP A 183 11.70 -24.92 -0.43
N LEU A 184 10.85 -25.08 -1.45
CA LEU A 184 11.30 -25.60 -2.73
C LEU A 184 12.13 -24.54 -3.46
N PRO A 185 13.20 -24.95 -4.16
CA PRO A 185 13.89 -24.05 -5.08
C PRO A 185 12.86 -23.52 -6.07
N ARG A 186 12.61 -22.20 -6.05
CA ARG A 186 11.70 -21.58 -7.00
C ARG A 186 12.17 -21.94 -8.40
N ALA A 187 11.25 -22.37 -9.25
CA ALA A 187 11.50 -22.43 -10.69
C ALA A 187 12.08 -21.06 -11.09
N ALA A 188 13.26 -21.06 -11.70
CA ALA A 188 13.81 -19.84 -12.25
C ALA A 188 12.77 -19.30 -13.24
N ILE A 189 12.06 -18.24 -12.87
CA ILE A 189 11.13 -17.55 -13.76
C ILE A 189 11.96 -17.22 -15.00
N GLY A 190 11.70 -17.95 -16.09
CA GLY A 190 12.45 -17.78 -17.32
C GLY A 190 12.31 -16.34 -17.79
N HIS A 191 13.30 -15.82 -18.54
CA HIS A 191 13.23 -14.46 -19.06
C HIS A 191 11.96 -14.19 -19.89
N GLY A 192 11.31 -15.23 -20.43
CA GLY A 192 10.03 -15.15 -21.16
C GLY A 192 8.76 -15.02 -20.32
N ASP A 193 8.79 -15.39 -19.03
CA ASP A 193 7.64 -15.27 -18.10
C ASP A 193 7.69 -13.94 -17.30
N LYS A 194 8.83 -13.25 -17.34
CA LYS A 194 8.97 -11.90 -16.83
C LYS A 194 8.37 -10.93 -17.85
N HIS A 195 7.10 -10.59 -17.68
CA HIS A 195 6.62 -9.34 -18.25
C HIS A 195 7.25 -8.21 -17.45
N GLU A 196 8.17 -7.48 -18.08
CA GLU A 196 8.63 -6.21 -17.55
C GLU A 196 7.41 -5.31 -17.46
N PHE A 197 6.95 -5.05 -16.24
CA PHE A 197 6.03 -3.94 -16.00
C PHE A 197 6.85 -2.68 -16.26
N VAL A 198 6.81 -2.21 -17.50
CA VAL A 198 7.23 -0.86 -17.86
C VAL A 198 6.01 0.00 -17.54
N PRO A 199 5.92 0.63 -16.35
CA PRO A 199 4.89 1.63 -16.15
C PRO A 199 4.99 2.60 -17.30
N LYS A 200 3.89 2.87 -18.01
CA LYS A 200 3.87 3.95 -18.99
C LYS A 200 4.27 5.21 -18.24
N LYS A 201 5.53 5.59 -18.39
CA LYS A 201 6.08 6.81 -17.83
C LYS A 201 5.32 7.90 -18.56
N LEU A 202 4.33 8.50 -17.89
CA LEU A 202 3.84 9.79 -18.31
C LEU A 202 5.08 10.71 -18.30
N PRO A 203 5.39 11.39 -19.41
CA PRO A 203 6.62 12.17 -19.50
C PRO A 203 6.51 13.34 -18.52
N SER A 204 7.06 13.18 -17.32
CA SER A 204 7.27 14.30 -16.41
C SER A 204 8.63 14.91 -16.72
N VAL A 205 8.61 15.87 -17.65
CA VAL A 205 9.77 16.68 -18.00
C VAL A 205 9.92 17.74 -16.90
N HIS A 206 10.87 17.54 -15.99
CA HIS A 206 11.29 18.57 -15.04
C HIS A 206 12.56 19.22 -15.62
N LEU A 207 12.40 20.36 -16.29
CA LEU A 207 13.52 21.17 -16.76
C LEU A 207 13.85 22.18 -15.67
N GLY A 208 14.94 21.95 -14.94
CA GLY A 208 15.52 22.97 -14.06
C GLY A 208 16.47 23.85 -14.88
N VAL A 209 16.27 25.17 -14.83
CA VAL A 209 17.20 26.16 -15.37
C VAL A 209 17.62 27.06 -14.23
N GLU A 210 18.92 27.20 -14.02
CA GLU A 210 19.48 28.26 -13.19
C GLU A 210 19.47 29.54 -14.05
N GLU A 211 18.82 30.61 -13.57
CA GLU A 211 18.80 31.90 -14.28
C GLU A 211 20.18 32.55 -14.19
N ILE A 212 20.88 32.66 -15.32
CA ILE A 212 22.23 33.27 -15.42
C ILE A 212 22.23 34.36 -16.52
N GLY A 213 21.10 34.60 -17.22
CA GLY A 213 21.02 35.46 -18.40
C GLY A 213 20.19 36.75 -18.23
N GLU A 214 20.05 37.50 -19.32
CA GLU A 214 19.10 38.63 -19.39
C GLU A 214 17.66 38.12 -19.49
N VAL A 215 16.78 38.64 -18.62
CA VAL A 215 15.35 38.27 -18.45
C VAL A 215 14.57 38.16 -19.77
N SER A 216 14.89 38.99 -20.76
CA SER A 216 14.23 39.01 -22.08
C SER A 216 14.46 37.73 -22.89
N THR A 217 15.65 37.14 -22.78
CA THR A 217 16.05 35.92 -23.50
C THR A 217 15.42 34.68 -22.87
N GLU A 218 15.33 34.67 -21.54
CA GLU A 218 14.78 33.55 -20.77
C GLU A 218 13.26 33.43 -20.93
N ILE A 219 12.54 34.56 -20.89
CA ILE A 219 11.10 34.59 -21.20
C ILE A 219 10.83 34.07 -22.61
N GLY A 220 11.69 34.41 -23.59
CA GLY A 220 11.59 33.89 -24.96
C GLY A 220 11.71 32.37 -25.04
N ASN A 221 12.61 31.76 -24.25
CA ASN A 221 12.78 30.31 -24.18
C ASN A 221 11.60 29.63 -23.48
N LEU A 222 11.12 30.19 -22.37
CA LEU A 222 9.96 29.71 -21.63
C LEU A 222 8.68 29.67 -22.49
N ILE A 223 8.45 30.69 -23.32
CA ILE A 223 7.32 30.71 -24.27
C ILE A 223 7.48 29.62 -25.34
N LYS A 224 8.69 29.41 -25.88
CA LYS A 224 8.94 28.34 -26.85
C LYS A 224 8.68 26.97 -26.24
N TRP A 225 9.07 26.76 -24.98
CA TRP A 225 8.84 25.50 -24.26
C TRP A 225 7.37 25.25 -24.01
N ARG A 226 6.61 26.24 -23.54
CA ARG A 226 5.16 26.12 -23.41
C ARG A 226 4.49 25.75 -24.73
N LYS A 227 4.91 26.35 -25.84
CA LYS A 227 4.38 26.00 -27.18
C LYS A 227 4.72 24.57 -27.60
N HIS A 228 5.85 24.03 -27.17
CA HIS A 228 6.31 22.70 -27.56
C HIS A 228 5.73 21.59 -26.67
N PHE A 229 5.66 21.81 -25.35
CA PHE A 229 5.27 20.80 -24.35
C PHE A 229 3.81 20.92 -23.89
N GLY A 230 3.10 21.99 -24.26
CA GLY A 230 1.67 22.16 -23.94
C GLY A 230 1.43 22.78 -22.56
N ASP A 231 0.64 22.11 -21.73
CA ASP A 231 0.32 22.56 -20.37
C ASP A 231 1.53 22.34 -19.44
N VAL A 232 2.27 23.43 -19.20
CA VAL A 232 3.47 23.46 -18.35
C VAL A 232 3.15 24.22 -17.07
N GLU A 233 3.51 23.65 -15.92
CA GLU A 233 3.52 24.33 -14.63
C GLU A 233 4.91 24.88 -14.34
N LEU A 234 4.99 26.15 -13.95
CA LEU A 234 6.26 26.80 -13.61
C LEU A 234 6.43 26.84 -12.09
N ILE A 235 7.50 26.24 -11.58
CA ILE A 235 7.91 26.33 -10.16
C ILE A 235 9.13 27.25 -10.08
N LEU A 236 8.96 28.42 -9.46
CA LEU A 236 10.02 29.41 -9.25
C LEU A 236 10.48 29.32 -7.80
N HIS A 237 11.78 29.14 -7.57
CA HIS A 237 12.39 29.21 -6.25
C HIS A 237 13.16 30.53 -6.12
N CYS A 238 12.72 31.41 -5.23
CA CYS A 238 13.27 32.76 -5.10
C CYS A 238 14.15 32.87 -3.84
N THR A 239 15.46 33.08 -4.02
CA THR A 239 16.42 33.27 -2.93
C THR A 239 16.67 34.77 -2.67
N GLY A 240 15.71 35.48 -2.07
CA GLY A 240 15.85 36.92 -1.75
C GLY A 240 14.67 37.53 -0.95
N PRO A 241 14.78 38.79 -0.44
CA PRO A 241 13.73 39.41 0.38
C PRO A 241 12.42 39.60 -0.41
N MET A 242 11.33 39.01 0.11
CA MET A 242 10.06 38.74 -0.60
C MET A 242 9.03 39.87 -0.52
N ASP A 243 9.42 41.12 -0.25
CA ASP A 243 8.46 42.13 0.19
C ASP A 243 7.49 42.60 -0.92
N ARG A 244 7.85 42.46 -2.22
CA ARG A 244 6.98 42.82 -3.38
C ARG A 244 7.19 41.98 -4.64
N THR A 245 8.36 41.40 -4.80
CA THR A 245 8.80 40.67 -6.00
C THR A 245 7.94 39.45 -6.37
N PRO A 246 7.44 38.63 -5.42
CA PRO A 246 6.71 37.39 -5.75
C PRO A 246 5.38 37.65 -6.47
N LEU A 247 4.67 38.71 -6.08
CA LEU A 247 3.40 39.06 -6.70
C LEU A 247 3.61 39.52 -8.15
N GLU A 248 4.66 40.32 -8.38
CA GLU A 248 5.05 40.79 -9.71
C GLU A 248 5.45 39.63 -10.63
N TRP A 249 6.25 38.68 -10.12
CA TRP A 249 6.60 37.46 -10.86
C TRP A 249 5.39 36.58 -11.17
N ARG A 250 4.48 36.42 -10.21
CA ARG A 250 3.25 35.65 -10.43
C ARG A 250 2.36 36.28 -11.50
N LEU A 251 2.26 37.61 -11.52
CA LEU A 251 1.52 38.36 -12.55
C LEU A 251 2.19 38.29 -13.93
N LEU A 252 3.52 38.33 -13.97
CA LEU A 252 4.28 38.25 -15.21
C LEU A 252 4.17 36.86 -15.83
N TYR A 253 4.51 35.82 -15.08
CA TYR A 253 4.54 34.44 -15.58
C TYR A 253 3.15 33.83 -15.70
N GLY A 254 2.17 34.27 -14.91
CA GLY A 254 0.78 33.85 -15.01
C GLY A 254 0.09 34.25 -16.32
N ARG A 255 0.69 35.17 -17.10
CA ARG A 255 0.24 35.48 -18.48
C ARG A 255 0.69 34.42 -19.49
N ILE A 256 1.72 33.65 -19.15
CA ILE A 256 2.37 32.69 -20.05
C ILE A 256 1.99 31.26 -19.65
N PHE A 257 1.96 30.95 -18.36
CA PHE A 257 1.70 29.62 -17.82
C PHE A 257 0.39 29.59 -17.05
N ARG A 258 -0.31 28.45 -17.14
CA ARG A 258 -1.62 28.26 -16.51
C ARG A 258 -1.51 28.18 -14.98
N ALA A 259 -0.42 27.61 -14.48
CA ALA A 259 -0.09 27.54 -13.06
C ALA A 259 1.36 28.00 -12.84
N VAL A 260 1.53 28.90 -11.87
CA VAL A 260 2.84 29.39 -11.41
C VAL A 260 2.88 29.24 -9.90
N VAL A 261 3.81 28.42 -9.42
CA VAL A 261 4.08 28.17 -8.00
C VAL A 261 5.38 28.88 -7.64
N ILE A 262 5.33 29.74 -6.63
CA ILE A 262 6.53 30.43 -6.13
C ILE A 262 6.86 29.85 -4.77
N LEU A 263 8.07 29.34 -4.64
CA LEU A 263 8.67 28.82 -3.43
C LEU A 263 9.68 29.86 -2.90
N SER A 264 9.60 30.15 -1.61
CA SER A 264 10.56 30.97 -0.84
C SER A 264 11.41 30.11 0.06
#